data_AF-A0A2K3LTK6-F1
#
_entry.id   AF-A0A2K3LTK6-F1
#
_cell.length_a   1.000
_cell.length_b   1.000
_cell.length_c   1.000
_cell.angle_alpha   90.00
_cell.angle_beta   90.00
_cell.angle_gamma   90.00
#
_symmetry.space_group_name_H-M   'P 1'
#
loop_
_entity.id
_entity.type
_entity.pdbx_description
1 polymer ?
#
loop_
_entity_poly.entity_id
_entity_poly.type
_entity_poly.pdbx_seq_one_letter_code
_entity_poly.pdbx_strand_id
1 'polypeptide(L)'
;MSEKSGIGDDEKNIYKIEKTKRKKLKETSKLAREKFRIVSSDALAIAYALQCFEHSQNSVQFCEDNALHFKTMDEMSKLRQQLLKLVFYQSDKGGLEQEYAWTHGTLEDVEHAWRVSSAHYPLPLVEERLICQAICAGWADRVAKCIPISSRVADGGTITRAGRYQSCMVDESIFLHRWSSVSTARPEFLVYNELLETKRPNKEGETSAKRAYMHGVTSVDPCWLVENAKSSCRFSPPLEDPRPFYDAQADQVFAYALLEGQVCPCLKSVQKYMSAPPDSILRRESFGQKRVGNLYSKLKSKLIDSSAMLRTVWKENPRELFPEILDWFQQGYRNHFEELWLQMLGEVLHETQEQPLHKSVKRKLKGKSKSRK
;
A
#
# COMPACT_ATOMS: atom_id res chain seq x y z
N MET A 1 62.72 -11.54 -34.10
CA MET A 1 62.16 -10.16 -34.10
C MET A 1 60.67 -10.32 -34.36
N SER A 2 59.83 -10.02 -33.37
CA SER A 2 58.38 -10.22 -33.45
C SER A 2 57.74 -8.91 -33.87
N GLU A 3 57.17 -8.88 -35.08
CA GLU A 3 56.48 -7.72 -35.64
C GLU A 3 55.23 -7.43 -34.83
N LYS A 4 55.25 -6.31 -34.10
CA LYS A 4 54.04 -5.67 -33.60
C LYS A 4 53.35 -5.06 -34.82
N SER A 5 52.31 -5.74 -35.33
CA SER A 5 51.37 -5.15 -36.28
C SER A 5 50.70 -3.94 -35.61
N GLY A 6 51.13 -2.75 -36.02
CA GLY A 6 50.52 -1.50 -35.60
C GLY A 6 49.09 -1.44 -36.12
N ILE A 7 48.12 -1.29 -35.21
CA ILE A 7 46.73 -0.95 -35.53
C ILE A 7 46.75 0.22 -36.52
N GLY A 8 46.19 0.01 -37.71
CA GLY A 8 46.19 0.98 -38.80
C GLY A 8 45.53 2.29 -38.38
N ASP A 9 45.99 3.43 -38.92
CA ASP A 9 45.51 4.74 -38.49
C ASP A 9 44.00 4.96 -38.76
N ASP A 10 43.44 4.24 -39.73
CA ASP A 10 41.99 4.20 -39.98
C ASP A 10 41.21 3.47 -38.87
N GLU A 11 41.72 2.35 -38.34
CA GLU A 11 41.12 1.64 -37.20
C GLU A 11 41.15 2.49 -35.93
N LYS A 12 42.23 3.25 -35.71
CA LYS A 12 42.32 4.21 -34.60
C LYS A 12 41.30 5.34 -34.74
N ASN A 13 41.06 5.81 -35.96
CA ASN A 13 40.10 6.89 -36.23
C ASN A 13 38.65 6.40 -36.01
N ILE A 14 38.31 5.21 -36.52
CA ILE A 14 37.01 4.55 -36.28
C ILE A 14 36.78 4.35 -34.78
N TYR A 15 37.78 3.82 -34.05
CA TYR A 15 37.70 3.64 -32.60
C TYR A 15 37.46 4.97 -31.85
N LYS A 16 38.11 6.06 -32.29
CA LYS A 16 37.93 7.39 -31.70
C LYS A 16 36.52 7.96 -31.97
N ILE A 17 36.00 7.77 -33.17
CA ILE A 17 34.63 8.16 -33.54
C ILE A 17 33.61 7.34 -32.74
N GLU A 18 33.81 6.03 -32.60
CA GLU A 18 32.88 5.18 -31.84
C GLU A 18 32.91 5.52 -30.34
N LYS A 19 34.09 5.80 -29.78
CA LYS A 19 34.26 6.23 -28.39
C LYS A 19 33.55 7.54 -28.10
N THR A 20 33.63 8.51 -29.02
CA THR A 20 32.94 9.80 -28.86
C THR A 20 31.42 9.65 -28.98
N LYS A 21 30.93 8.83 -29.93
CA LYS A 21 29.51 8.46 -30.04
C LYS A 21 28.98 7.81 -28.74
N ARG A 22 29.71 6.82 -28.19
CA ARG A 22 29.37 6.17 -26.92
C ARG A 22 29.36 7.15 -25.74
N LYS A 23 30.28 8.13 -25.72
CA LYS A 23 30.32 9.16 -24.68
C LYS A 23 29.09 10.08 -24.78
N LYS A 24 28.77 10.56 -25.98
CA LYS A 24 27.57 11.39 -26.23
C LYS A 24 26.30 10.66 -25.82
N LEU A 25 26.15 9.39 -26.20
CA LEU A 25 24.99 8.56 -25.83
C LEU A 25 24.85 8.37 -24.31
N LYS A 26 25.96 8.20 -23.59
CA LYS A 26 25.94 8.09 -22.12
C LYS A 26 25.48 9.40 -21.47
N GLU A 27 25.89 10.53 -22.03
CA GLU A 27 25.53 11.85 -21.53
C GLU A 27 24.06 12.17 -21.80
N THR A 28 23.58 11.94 -23.03
CA THR A 28 22.16 12.09 -23.37
C THR A 28 21.26 11.18 -22.53
N SER A 29 21.66 9.91 -22.33
CA SER A 29 20.94 8.99 -21.45
C SER A 29 20.89 9.47 -19.99
N LYS A 30 21.95 10.12 -19.50
CA LYS A 30 21.97 10.68 -18.15
C LYS A 30 21.01 11.87 -18.03
N LEU A 31 21.01 12.77 -19.02
CA LEU A 31 20.11 13.92 -19.06
C LEU A 31 18.64 13.48 -19.16
N ALA A 32 18.34 12.52 -20.03
CA ALA A 32 17.00 11.97 -20.19
C ALA A 32 16.49 11.32 -18.89
N ARG A 33 17.34 10.57 -18.18
CA ARG A 33 16.96 9.97 -16.90
C ARG A 33 16.67 11.00 -15.82
N GLU A 34 17.43 12.10 -15.78
CA GLU A 34 17.15 13.18 -14.84
C GLU A 34 15.87 13.93 -15.22
N LYS A 35 15.62 14.10 -16.52
CA LYS A 35 14.38 14.71 -17.05
C LYS A 35 13.12 13.92 -16.66
N PHE A 36 13.13 12.59 -16.80
CA PHE A 36 11.97 11.75 -16.48
C PHE A 36 11.96 11.23 -15.05
N ARG A 37 12.80 11.79 -14.17
CA ARG A 37 13.03 11.25 -12.84
C ARG A 37 11.82 11.43 -11.94
N ILE A 38 11.42 10.34 -11.30
CA ILE A 38 10.45 10.35 -10.19
C ILE A 38 11.04 9.60 -9.03
N VAL A 39 11.18 10.28 -7.89
CA VAL A 39 11.96 9.77 -6.75
C VAL A 39 11.26 8.62 -6.01
N SER A 40 9.95 8.47 -6.20
CA SER A 40 9.15 7.40 -5.59
C SER A 40 9.15 6.10 -6.40
N SER A 41 9.21 6.15 -7.74
CA SER A 41 9.02 4.94 -8.56
C SER A 41 9.71 5.00 -9.92
N ASP A 42 10.41 3.91 -10.26
CA ASP A 42 10.93 3.65 -11.61
C ASP A 42 9.79 3.42 -12.62
N ALA A 43 8.69 2.79 -12.19
CA ALA A 43 7.55 2.52 -13.07
C ALA A 43 6.86 3.81 -13.50
N LEU A 44 6.70 4.76 -12.58
CA LEU A 44 6.16 6.08 -12.90
C LEU A 44 7.12 6.86 -13.82
N ALA A 45 8.43 6.78 -13.61
CA ALA A 45 9.41 7.42 -14.50
C ALA A 45 9.31 6.89 -15.95
N ILE A 46 9.05 5.58 -16.11
CA ILE A 46 8.79 4.95 -17.41
C ILE A 46 7.44 5.42 -17.98
N ALA A 47 6.39 5.48 -17.18
CA ALA A 47 5.08 5.96 -17.59
C ALA A 47 5.14 7.41 -18.09
N TYR A 48 5.94 8.26 -17.44
CA TYR A 48 6.17 9.64 -17.86
C TYR A 48 6.85 9.72 -19.25
N ALA A 49 7.91 8.93 -19.43
CA ALA A 49 8.61 8.87 -20.70
C ALA A 49 7.69 8.37 -21.83
N LEU A 50 6.84 7.38 -21.55
CA LEU A 50 5.84 6.87 -22.50
C LEU A 50 4.79 7.92 -22.84
N GLN A 51 4.29 8.65 -21.85
CA GLN A 51 3.35 9.74 -22.08
C GLN A 51 3.98 10.79 -23.01
N CYS A 52 5.18 11.29 -22.70
CA CYS A 52 5.89 12.25 -23.55
C CYS A 52 6.15 11.73 -24.96
N PHE A 53 6.43 10.42 -25.12
CA PHE A 53 6.59 9.78 -26.43
C PHE A 53 5.28 9.83 -27.23
N GLU A 54 4.14 9.48 -26.63
CA GLU A 54 2.84 9.49 -27.31
C GLU A 54 2.35 10.90 -27.68
N HIS A 55 2.82 11.94 -26.97
CA HIS A 55 2.51 13.34 -27.29
C HIS A 55 3.47 13.96 -28.31
N SER A 56 4.59 13.31 -28.59
CA SER A 56 5.58 13.85 -29.50
C SER A 56 5.07 13.83 -30.94
N GLN A 57 5.25 14.94 -31.67
CA GLN A 57 4.90 15.00 -33.09
C GLN A 57 5.80 14.10 -33.95
N ASN A 58 7.06 13.91 -33.51
CA ASN A 58 8.03 13.03 -34.15
C ASN A 58 8.63 12.08 -33.11
N SER A 59 8.05 10.88 -33.05
CA SER A 59 8.39 9.84 -32.07
C SER A 59 9.79 9.26 -32.26
N VAL A 60 10.30 9.22 -33.50
CA VAL A 60 11.67 8.78 -33.81
C VAL A 60 12.67 9.79 -33.25
N GLN A 61 12.50 11.07 -33.57
CA GLN A 61 13.37 12.14 -33.07
C GLN A 61 13.33 12.21 -31.53
N PHE A 62 12.15 12.08 -30.93
CA PHE A 62 12.01 12.03 -29.48
C PHE A 62 12.85 10.91 -28.86
N CYS A 63 12.85 9.71 -29.46
CA CYS A 63 13.67 8.61 -28.98
C CYS A 63 15.18 8.89 -29.11
N GLU A 64 15.61 9.51 -30.21
CA GLU A 64 17.01 9.91 -30.41
C GLU A 64 17.47 10.94 -29.37
N ASP A 65 16.66 11.97 -29.14
CA ASP A 65 16.97 13.07 -28.21
C ASP A 65 17.05 12.59 -26.75
N ASN A 66 16.22 11.60 -26.39
CA ASN A 66 16.12 11.08 -25.03
C ASN A 66 16.88 9.74 -24.84
N ALA A 67 17.64 9.28 -25.85
CA ALA A 67 18.36 8.01 -25.84
C ALA A 67 17.47 6.80 -25.47
N LEU A 68 16.25 6.76 -26.01
CA LEU A 68 15.27 5.69 -25.84
C LEU A 68 15.26 4.77 -27.07
N HIS A 69 14.80 3.53 -26.87
CA HIS A 69 14.67 2.57 -27.97
C HIS A 69 13.28 2.64 -28.58
N PHE A 70 13.19 3.15 -29.82
CA PHE A 70 11.92 3.41 -30.51
C PHE A 70 10.97 2.22 -30.52
N LYS A 71 11.45 1.03 -30.96
CA LYS A 71 10.60 -0.17 -31.04
C LYS A 71 10.03 -0.57 -29.69
N THR A 72 10.77 -0.37 -28.60
CA THR A 72 10.25 -0.65 -27.26
C THR A 72 9.15 0.33 -26.87
N MET A 73 9.34 1.63 -27.14
CA MET A 73 8.33 2.65 -26.83
C MET A 73 7.05 2.44 -27.65
N ASP A 74 7.19 2.10 -28.93
CA ASP A 74 6.07 1.81 -29.84
C ASP A 74 5.26 0.59 -29.37
N GLU A 75 5.93 -0.51 -29.03
CA GLU A 75 5.25 -1.70 -28.48
C GLU A 75 4.63 -1.45 -27.10
N MET A 76 5.27 -0.64 -26.25
CA MET A 76 4.70 -0.22 -24.97
C MET A 76 3.40 0.60 -25.16
N SER A 77 3.38 1.51 -26.15
CA SER A 77 2.19 2.31 -26.46
C SER A 77 1.04 1.43 -26.96
N LYS A 78 1.32 0.50 -27.89
CA LYS A 78 0.33 -0.48 -28.38
C LYS A 78 -0.22 -1.34 -27.25
N LEU A 79 0.66 -1.83 -26.37
CA LEU A 79 0.27 -2.66 -25.23
C LEU A 79 -0.63 -1.88 -24.25
N ARG A 80 -0.31 -0.61 -23.96
CA ARG A 80 -1.15 0.27 -23.13
C ARG A 80 -2.57 0.37 -23.70
N GLN A 81 -2.69 0.63 -25.00
CA GLN A 81 -3.98 0.75 -25.67
C GLN A 81 -4.77 -0.58 -25.67
N GLN A 82 -4.08 -1.71 -25.82
CA GLN A 82 -4.70 -3.04 -25.75
C GLN A 82 -5.21 -3.33 -24.34
N LEU A 83 -4.39 -3.08 -23.31
CA LEU A 83 -4.78 -3.28 -21.91
C LEU A 83 -5.96 -2.39 -21.54
N LEU A 84 -5.98 -1.13 -21.97
CA LEU A 84 -7.10 -0.23 -21.74
C LEU A 84 -8.41 -0.81 -22.31
N LYS A 85 -8.40 -1.29 -23.56
CA LYS A 85 -9.58 -1.92 -24.17
C LYS A 85 -10.05 -3.15 -23.41
N LEU A 86 -9.11 -3.97 -22.89
CA LEU A 86 -9.45 -5.16 -22.12
C LEU A 86 -10.09 -4.83 -20.77
N VAL A 87 -9.63 -3.79 -20.08
CA VAL A 87 -10.22 -3.33 -18.81
C VAL A 87 -11.68 -2.91 -19.00
N PHE A 88 -11.97 -2.13 -20.04
CA PHE A 88 -13.33 -1.70 -20.34
C PHE A 88 -14.21 -2.83 -20.87
N TYR A 89 -13.66 -3.75 -21.67
CA TYR A 89 -14.40 -4.92 -22.15
C TYR A 89 -14.88 -5.85 -21.01
N GLN A 90 -14.10 -5.97 -19.93
CA GLN A 90 -14.51 -6.75 -18.75
C GLN A 90 -15.62 -6.05 -17.97
N SER A 91 -15.61 -4.72 -17.92
CA SER A 91 -16.64 -3.92 -17.24
C SER A 91 -18.02 -4.05 -17.90
N ASP A 92 -18.06 -4.18 -19.24
CA ASP A 92 -19.32 -4.29 -20.00
C ASP A 92 -20.01 -5.67 -19.91
N LYS A 93 -19.29 -6.73 -19.55
CA LYS A 93 -19.81 -8.11 -19.61
C LYS A 93 -20.57 -8.60 -18.37
N GLY A 94 -20.81 -7.74 -17.37
CA GLY A 94 -21.84 -7.92 -16.34
C GLY A 94 -21.82 -9.25 -15.54
N GLY A 95 -20.73 -10.02 -15.59
CA GLY A 95 -20.66 -11.39 -15.05
C GLY A 95 -19.69 -11.57 -13.89
N LEU A 96 -18.94 -10.53 -13.52
CA LEU A 96 -18.11 -10.50 -12.32
C LEU A 96 -18.69 -9.44 -11.38
N GLU A 97 -18.63 -9.75 -10.08
CA GLU A 97 -19.19 -9.00 -8.96
C GLU A 97 -19.03 -7.48 -9.14
N GLN A 98 -20.05 -6.71 -8.73
CA GLN A 98 -20.11 -5.24 -8.80
C GLN A 98 -18.84 -4.51 -8.32
N GLU A 99 -17.97 -5.21 -7.58
CA GLU A 99 -16.70 -4.77 -7.01
C GLU A 99 -15.65 -4.34 -8.06
N TYR A 100 -15.71 -4.85 -9.30
CA TYR A 100 -14.73 -4.51 -10.35
C TYR A 100 -15.28 -3.58 -11.45
N ALA A 101 -16.50 -3.04 -11.28
CA ALA A 101 -17.10 -2.17 -12.26
C ALA A 101 -16.43 -0.78 -12.28
N TRP A 102 -15.83 -0.39 -13.42
CA TRP A 102 -15.31 0.96 -13.60
C TRP A 102 -16.47 1.95 -13.74
N THR A 103 -16.61 2.86 -12.78
CA THR A 103 -17.68 3.88 -12.75
C THR A 103 -17.16 5.31 -13.01
N HIS A 104 -15.86 5.47 -13.26
CA HIS A 104 -15.17 6.77 -13.30
C HIS A 104 -14.90 7.29 -14.73
N GLY A 105 -15.91 7.25 -15.61
CA GLY A 105 -15.84 7.78 -16.99
C GLY A 105 -15.67 6.71 -18.07
N THR A 106 -15.65 7.13 -19.33
CA THR A 106 -15.54 6.23 -20.49
C THR A 106 -14.08 5.95 -20.88
N LEU A 107 -13.89 5.05 -21.86
CA LEU A 107 -12.59 4.79 -22.45
C LEU A 107 -11.98 6.08 -23.04
N GLU A 108 -12.80 6.91 -23.69
CA GLU A 108 -12.40 8.18 -24.26
C GLU A 108 -11.97 9.18 -23.16
N ASP A 109 -12.68 9.21 -22.04
CA ASP A 109 -12.32 10.08 -20.90
C ASP A 109 -10.93 9.72 -20.36
N VAL A 110 -10.63 8.42 -20.20
CA VAL A 110 -9.33 7.94 -19.72
C VAL A 110 -8.22 8.23 -20.73
N GLU A 111 -8.46 8.00 -22.03
CA GLU A 111 -7.51 8.36 -23.09
C GLU A 111 -7.26 9.86 -23.13
N HIS A 112 -8.31 10.67 -22.97
CA HIS A 112 -8.19 12.12 -22.95
C HIS A 112 -7.39 12.59 -21.73
N ALA A 113 -7.66 12.06 -20.54
CA ALA A 113 -6.89 12.36 -19.33
C ALA A 113 -5.40 12.01 -19.50
N TRP A 114 -5.09 10.87 -20.15
CA TRP A 114 -3.73 10.50 -20.50
C TRP A 114 -3.08 11.48 -21.50
N ARG A 115 -3.85 12.03 -22.45
CA ARG A 115 -3.39 12.92 -23.54
C ARG A 115 -3.35 14.41 -23.23
N VAL A 116 -3.94 14.88 -22.13
CA VAL A 116 -3.99 16.32 -21.81
C VAL A 116 -2.78 16.78 -20.99
N SER A 117 -1.93 15.87 -20.52
CA SER A 117 -0.97 16.19 -19.46
C SER A 117 0.49 16.21 -19.93
N SER A 118 0.86 17.26 -20.67
CA SER A 118 2.24 17.77 -20.59
C SER A 118 2.42 18.80 -19.48
N ALA A 119 1.32 19.30 -18.88
CA ALA A 119 1.34 20.32 -17.82
C ALA A 119 1.31 19.76 -16.38
N HIS A 120 0.81 18.54 -16.16
CA HIS A 120 0.62 17.97 -14.80
C HIS A 120 1.51 16.75 -14.51
N TYR A 121 2.64 16.63 -15.20
CA TYR A 121 3.64 15.63 -14.87
C TYR A 121 4.88 16.31 -14.27
N PRO A 122 5.35 15.90 -13.06
CA PRO A 122 4.92 14.75 -12.24
C PRO A 122 3.47 14.84 -11.74
N LEU A 123 2.79 13.69 -11.72
CA LEU A 123 1.43 13.53 -11.21
C LEU A 123 1.28 14.23 -9.85
N PRO A 124 0.08 14.71 -9.47
CA PRO A 124 -0.20 15.13 -8.12
C PRO A 124 0.26 14.07 -7.11
N LEU A 125 0.90 14.49 -6.01
CA LEU A 125 1.50 13.58 -5.02
C LEU A 125 0.52 12.53 -4.48
N VAL A 126 -0.77 12.85 -4.43
CA VAL A 126 -1.82 11.92 -4.00
C VAL A 126 -2.01 10.80 -5.02
N GLU A 127 -2.06 11.13 -6.31
CA GLU A 127 -2.19 10.15 -7.40
C GLU A 127 -0.94 9.28 -7.51
N GLU A 128 0.25 9.90 -7.43
CA GLU A 128 1.53 9.20 -7.37
C GLU A 128 1.54 8.18 -6.22
N ARG A 129 1.08 8.58 -5.03
CA ARG A 129 0.98 7.71 -3.86
C ARG A 129 0.02 6.55 -4.08
N LEU A 130 -1.15 6.79 -4.64
CA LEU A 130 -2.16 5.75 -4.92
C LEU A 130 -1.63 4.71 -5.92
N ILE A 131 -0.96 5.15 -6.98
CA ILE A 131 -0.35 4.23 -7.95
C ILE A 131 0.78 3.42 -7.30
N CYS A 132 1.60 4.05 -6.45
CA CYS A 132 2.65 3.32 -5.71
C CYS A 132 2.05 2.29 -4.74
N GLN A 133 0.93 2.60 -4.09
CA GLN A 133 0.20 1.64 -3.24
C GLN A 133 -0.34 0.47 -4.06
N ALA A 134 -0.89 0.72 -5.26
CA ALA A 134 -1.35 -0.35 -6.17
C ALA A 134 -0.19 -1.24 -6.65
N ILE A 135 0.96 -0.64 -7.00
CA ILE A 135 2.19 -1.39 -7.34
C ILE A 135 2.65 -2.24 -6.15
N CYS A 136 2.62 -1.69 -4.94
CA CYS A 136 2.94 -2.41 -3.71
C CYS A 136 2.03 -3.64 -3.51
N ALA A 137 0.73 -3.50 -3.77
CA ALA A 137 -0.22 -4.61 -3.67
C ALA A 137 0.09 -5.72 -4.69
N GLY A 138 0.48 -5.36 -5.92
CA GLY A 138 0.86 -6.32 -6.95
C GLY A 138 2.17 -7.06 -6.69
N TRP A 139 3.10 -6.47 -5.92
CA TRP A 139 4.42 -7.04 -5.62
C TRP A 139 4.66 -7.19 -4.10
N ALA A 140 3.61 -7.51 -3.35
CA ALA A 140 3.66 -7.69 -1.90
C ALA A 140 4.62 -8.81 -1.45
N ASP A 141 4.95 -9.74 -2.34
CA ASP A 141 5.93 -10.82 -2.18
C ASP A 141 7.39 -10.37 -2.47
N ARG A 142 7.61 -9.21 -3.08
CA ARG A 142 8.92 -8.70 -3.53
C ARG A 142 9.30 -7.42 -2.80
N VAL A 143 9.23 -7.47 -1.48
CA VAL A 143 9.54 -6.34 -0.60
C VAL A 143 11.01 -6.41 -0.18
N ALA A 144 11.66 -5.25 -0.14
CA ALA A 144 13.00 -5.11 0.40
C ALA A 144 13.10 -3.99 1.44
N LYS A 145 13.78 -4.27 2.55
CA LYS A 145 14.06 -3.33 3.63
C LYS A 145 15.49 -2.83 3.57
N CYS A 146 15.69 -1.52 3.72
CA CYS A 146 16.99 -0.90 3.80
C CYS A 146 17.73 -1.38 5.06
N ILE A 147 18.95 -1.89 4.89
CA ILE A 147 19.81 -2.31 5.99
C ILE A 147 20.53 -1.05 6.52
N PRO A 148 20.30 -0.63 7.78
CA PRO A 148 20.96 0.54 8.37
C PRO A 148 22.49 0.44 8.31
N ILE A 149 23.17 1.57 8.36
CA ILE A 149 24.65 1.56 8.33
C ILE A 149 25.21 0.94 9.62
N SER A 150 24.54 1.13 10.76
CA SER A 150 24.96 0.59 12.06
C SER A 150 25.06 -0.93 12.09
N SER A 151 24.11 -1.65 11.47
CA SER A 151 24.16 -3.11 11.39
C SER A 151 25.27 -3.64 10.48
N ARG A 152 25.77 -2.83 9.54
CA ARG A 152 26.88 -3.22 8.64
C ARG A 152 28.24 -3.18 9.31
N VAL A 153 28.42 -2.32 10.31
CA VAL A 153 29.67 -2.16 11.06
C VAL A 153 29.88 -3.35 12.00
N ALA A 154 28.79 -3.88 12.58
CA ALA A 154 28.83 -5.08 13.43
C ALA A 154 29.29 -6.33 12.66
N ASP A 155 29.03 -6.39 11.35
CA ASP A 155 29.31 -7.54 10.48
C ASP A 155 30.69 -7.49 9.79
N GLY A 156 31.58 -6.59 10.24
CA GLY A 156 32.94 -6.44 9.69
C GLY A 156 33.01 -6.00 8.23
N GLY A 157 31.88 -5.59 7.63
CA GLY A 157 31.77 -5.26 6.22
C GLY A 157 32.37 -3.90 5.86
N THR A 158 33.02 -3.81 4.70
CA THR A 158 33.52 -2.54 4.15
C THR A 158 32.35 -1.55 3.99
N ILE A 159 32.51 -0.32 4.50
CA ILE A 159 31.51 0.76 4.39
C ILE A 159 31.37 1.16 2.90
N THR A 160 30.54 0.42 2.17
CA THR A 160 30.18 0.78 0.81
C THR A 160 29.07 1.83 0.85
N ARG A 161 29.24 2.93 0.11
CA ARG A 161 28.22 4.00 -0.01
C ARG A 161 26.89 3.53 -0.62
N ALA A 162 26.87 2.34 -1.24
CA ALA A 162 25.66 1.78 -1.83
C ALA A 162 24.70 1.31 -0.72
N GLY A 163 23.42 1.65 -0.85
CA GLY A 163 22.37 1.09 -0.01
C GLY A 163 22.30 -0.43 -0.20
N ARG A 164 22.48 -1.18 0.89
CA ARG A 164 22.18 -2.61 0.96
C ARG A 164 20.74 -2.77 1.44
N TYR A 165 20.04 -3.70 0.83
CA TYR A 165 18.68 -4.05 1.16
C TYR A 165 18.60 -5.54 1.45
N GLN A 166 17.70 -5.92 2.35
CA GLN A 166 17.31 -7.30 2.62
C GLN A 166 15.96 -7.52 1.96
N SER A 167 15.84 -8.49 1.06
CA SER A 167 14.54 -8.91 0.52
C SER A 167 13.93 -10.01 1.39
N CYS A 168 12.60 -10.13 1.36
CA CYS A 168 11.89 -11.28 1.91
C CYS A 168 12.10 -12.57 1.10
N MET A 169 12.56 -12.46 -0.15
CA MET A 169 12.71 -13.61 -1.07
C MET A 169 14.11 -14.24 -1.08
N VAL A 170 15.13 -13.52 -0.60
CA VAL A 170 16.53 -13.98 -0.64
C VAL A 170 17.22 -13.59 0.65
N ASP A 171 18.15 -14.46 1.11
CA ASP A 171 18.92 -14.21 2.33
C ASP A 171 20.09 -13.25 2.08
N GLU A 172 20.61 -13.18 0.85
CA GLU A 172 21.72 -12.31 0.52
C GLU A 172 21.32 -10.82 0.46
N SER A 173 22.27 -9.95 0.79
CA SER A 173 22.11 -8.51 0.60
C SER A 173 22.01 -8.16 -0.90
N ILE A 174 20.92 -7.51 -1.26
CA ILE A 174 20.67 -6.99 -2.61
C ILE A 174 20.89 -5.49 -2.68
N PHE A 175 21.03 -4.96 -3.90
CA PHE A 175 21.42 -3.56 -4.12
C PHE A 175 20.46 -2.83 -5.04
N LEU A 176 20.27 -1.54 -4.80
CA LEU A 176 19.60 -0.68 -5.77
C LEU A 176 20.47 -0.53 -7.02
N HIS A 177 19.87 -0.70 -8.19
CA HIS A 177 20.56 -0.40 -9.42
C HIS A 177 20.87 1.11 -9.51
N ARG A 178 22.11 1.44 -9.94
CA ARG A 178 22.62 2.83 -9.99
C ARG A 178 21.82 3.77 -10.89
N TRP A 179 20.97 3.22 -11.74
CA TRP A 179 20.14 3.97 -12.69
C TRP A 179 18.67 4.05 -12.28
N SER A 180 18.30 3.47 -11.13
CA SER A 180 16.97 3.65 -10.57
C SER A 180 16.77 5.10 -10.15
N SER A 181 15.60 5.66 -10.45
CA SER A 181 15.17 7.00 -10.06
C SER A 181 15.11 7.14 -8.54
N VAL A 182 14.76 6.05 -7.85
CA VAL A 182 14.61 5.92 -6.39
C VAL A 182 15.97 5.86 -5.64
N SER A 183 17.07 5.65 -6.36
CA SER A 183 18.41 5.47 -5.78
C SER A 183 18.90 6.63 -4.90
N THR A 184 18.42 7.86 -5.14
CA THR A 184 18.75 9.02 -4.30
C THR A 184 17.93 9.06 -3.02
N ALA A 185 16.65 8.69 -3.07
CA ALA A 185 15.74 8.74 -1.93
C ALA A 185 16.10 7.72 -0.84
N ARG A 186 16.59 6.53 -1.24
CA ARG A 186 16.95 5.43 -0.31
C ARG A 186 15.85 5.15 0.73
N PRO A 187 14.64 4.78 0.28
CA PRO A 187 13.52 4.55 1.18
C PRO A 187 13.81 3.37 2.12
N GLU A 188 13.16 3.36 3.28
CA GLU A 188 13.26 2.27 4.25
C GLU A 188 12.69 0.97 3.67
N PHE A 189 11.53 1.06 3.03
CA PHE A 189 10.88 -0.06 2.35
C PHE A 189 10.63 0.27 0.90
N LEU A 190 10.74 -0.75 0.06
CA LEU A 190 10.44 -0.67 -1.36
C LEU A 190 9.98 -2.03 -1.88
N VAL A 191 9.33 -2.02 -3.04
CA VAL A 191 9.09 -3.21 -3.86
C VAL A 191 9.91 -3.14 -5.14
N TYR A 192 10.16 -4.29 -5.76
CA TYR A 192 10.90 -4.38 -7.01
C TYR A 192 10.23 -5.37 -7.98
N ASN A 193 10.36 -5.09 -9.28
CA ASN A 193 9.86 -5.97 -10.32
C ASN A 193 10.76 -7.21 -10.49
N GLU A 194 12.08 -7.01 -10.58
CA GLU A 194 13.01 -8.12 -10.86
C GLU A 194 14.37 -7.95 -10.15
N LEU A 195 15.08 -9.07 -9.98
CA LEU A 195 16.46 -9.12 -9.51
C LEU A 195 17.37 -9.57 -10.65
N LEU A 196 18.36 -8.73 -10.98
CA LEU A 196 19.36 -9.04 -11.99
C LEU A 196 20.72 -9.29 -11.34
N GLU A 197 21.22 -10.51 -11.46
CA GLU A 197 22.58 -10.85 -11.04
C GLU A 197 23.59 -10.37 -12.07
N THR A 198 24.56 -9.57 -11.61
CA THR A 198 25.71 -9.20 -12.45
C THR A 198 27.01 -9.57 -11.75
N LYS A 199 27.94 -10.14 -12.52
CA LYS A 199 29.33 -10.29 -12.12
C LYS A 199 30.03 -8.96 -12.41
N ARG A 200 30.56 -8.28 -11.40
CA ARG A 200 31.50 -7.19 -11.67
C ARG A 200 32.93 -7.77 -11.82
N PRO A 201 33.79 -7.25 -12.68
CA PRO A 201 35.21 -7.51 -12.54
C PRO A 201 35.73 -6.73 -11.32
N ASN A 202 36.49 -7.39 -10.43
CA ASN A 202 37.29 -6.66 -9.43
C ASN A 202 38.39 -5.88 -10.15
N LYS A 203 39.00 -4.89 -9.47
CA LYS A 203 40.11 -4.10 -10.02
C LYS A 203 41.31 -4.98 -10.40
N GLU A 204 41.49 -6.14 -9.77
CA GLU A 204 42.51 -7.15 -10.11
C GLU A 204 42.10 -8.18 -11.18
N GLY A 205 40.92 -8.06 -11.82
CA GLY A 205 40.51 -8.97 -12.90
C GLY A 205 40.00 -10.35 -12.44
N GLU A 206 40.05 -10.66 -11.16
CA GLU A 206 39.31 -11.79 -10.57
C GLU A 206 37.80 -11.50 -10.65
N THR A 207 37.02 -12.49 -11.11
CA THR A 207 35.56 -12.38 -11.18
C THR A 207 35.01 -12.08 -9.79
N SER A 208 34.47 -10.87 -9.58
CA SER A 208 33.90 -10.52 -8.27
C SER A 208 32.74 -11.43 -7.93
N ALA A 209 32.44 -11.52 -6.63
CA ALA A 209 31.21 -12.11 -6.15
C ALA A 209 30.00 -11.56 -6.92
N LYS A 210 29.11 -12.45 -7.36
CA LYS A 210 27.83 -12.11 -7.99
C LYS A 210 27.09 -11.10 -7.11
N ARG A 211 26.58 -10.03 -7.70
CA ARG A 211 25.73 -9.05 -7.01
C ARG A 211 24.37 -8.96 -7.69
N ALA A 212 23.30 -9.14 -6.91
CA ALA A 212 21.93 -8.94 -7.36
C ALA A 212 21.53 -7.46 -7.25
N TYR A 213 20.96 -6.93 -8.33
CA TYR A 213 20.44 -5.57 -8.40
C TYR A 213 18.94 -5.58 -8.62
N MET A 214 18.23 -4.77 -7.83
CA MET A 214 16.79 -4.54 -7.98
C MET A 214 16.51 -3.62 -9.17
N HIS A 215 15.52 -4.00 -9.97
CA HIS A 215 15.00 -3.26 -11.12
C HIS A 215 13.49 -3.06 -10.99
N GLY A 216 12.98 -1.94 -11.53
CA GLY A 216 11.56 -1.57 -11.41
C GLY A 216 11.18 -1.24 -9.97
N VAL A 217 11.99 -0.43 -9.30
CA VAL A 217 11.86 -0.15 -7.86
C VAL A 217 10.77 0.89 -7.60
N THR A 218 9.95 0.65 -6.59
CA THR A 218 8.96 1.62 -6.08
C THR A 218 9.05 1.71 -4.56
N SER A 219 9.14 2.92 -4.04
CA SER A 219 9.13 3.24 -2.61
C SER A 219 7.78 2.90 -1.99
N VAL A 220 7.80 2.37 -0.76
CA VAL A 220 6.60 1.90 -0.08
C VAL A 220 6.52 2.49 1.32
N ASP A 221 5.33 2.97 1.69
CA ASP A 221 4.99 3.29 3.08
C ASP A 221 4.73 1.99 3.85
N PRO A 222 5.34 1.78 5.04
CA PRO A 222 5.11 0.59 5.85
C PRO A 222 3.63 0.24 6.07
N CYS A 223 2.72 1.22 6.16
CA CYS A 223 1.31 0.93 6.37
C CYS A 223 0.69 0.14 5.21
N TRP A 224 1.13 0.37 3.97
CA TRP A 224 0.61 -0.33 2.79
C TRP A 224 0.95 -1.82 2.82
N LEU A 225 2.10 -2.19 3.40
CA LEU A 225 2.48 -3.60 3.55
C LEU A 225 1.54 -4.31 4.52
N VAL A 226 1.18 -3.64 5.61
CA VAL A 226 0.25 -4.20 6.61
C VAL A 226 -1.14 -4.40 6.00
N GLU A 227 -1.57 -3.51 5.10
CA GLU A 227 -2.87 -3.58 4.43
C GLU A 227 -2.89 -4.65 3.32
N ASN A 228 -1.88 -4.65 2.44
CA ASN A 228 -1.86 -5.45 1.21
C ASN A 228 -1.14 -6.80 1.34
N ALA A 229 -0.24 -6.96 2.32
CA ALA A 229 0.54 -8.17 2.55
C ALA A 229 0.17 -8.84 3.89
N LYS A 230 -1.10 -8.75 4.32
CA LYS A 230 -1.59 -9.31 5.60
C LYS A 230 -1.19 -10.77 5.81
N SER A 231 -1.26 -11.59 4.76
CA SER A 231 -0.90 -13.02 4.78
C SER A 231 0.59 -13.26 5.04
N SER A 232 1.45 -12.31 4.68
CA SER A 232 2.90 -12.35 4.88
C SER A 232 3.34 -11.66 6.17
N CYS A 233 2.41 -11.02 6.89
CA CYS A 233 2.68 -10.32 8.14
C CYS A 233 2.49 -11.24 9.36
N ARG A 234 3.37 -11.11 10.35
CA ARG A 234 3.17 -11.71 11.68
C ARG A 234 2.75 -10.65 12.67
N PHE A 235 1.47 -10.62 13.01
CA PHE A 235 0.91 -9.67 13.97
C PHE A 235 1.23 -10.09 15.41
N SER A 236 1.51 -9.11 16.26
CA SER A 236 1.52 -9.29 17.71
C SER A 236 0.09 -9.45 18.22
N PRO A 237 -0.10 -9.81 19.51
CA PRO A 237 -1.37 -9.55 20.18
C PRO A 237 -1.80 -8.07 20.04
N PRO A 238 -3.10 -7.76 20.14
CA PRO A 238 -3.60 -6.39 20.09
C PRO A 238 -2.85 -5.48 21.07
N LEU A 239 -2.57 -4.25 20.64
CA LEU A 239 -1.90 -3.27 21.48
C LEU A 239 -2.82 -2.84 22.63
N GLU A 240 -2.23 -2.59 23.81
CA GLU A 240 -2.95 -1.99 24.95
C GLU A 240 -3.21 -0.49 24.72
N ASP A 241 -2.42 0.16 23.88
CA ASP A 241 -2.56 1.57 23.50
C ASP A 241 -2.12 1.80 22.03
N PRO A 242 -2.99 2.32 21.14
CA PRO A 242 -4.41 2.57 21.36
C PRO A 242 -5.17 1.25 21.57
N ARG A 243 -6.08 1.24 22.53
CA ARG A 243 -7.01 0.11 22.72
C ARG A 243 -7.81 -0.12 21.44
N PRO A 244 -8.15 -1.37 21.10
CA PRO A 244 -9.02 -1.68 19.96
C PRO A 244 -10.30 -0.83 20.01
N PHE A 245 -10.68 -0.24 18.87
CA PHE A 245 -11.88 0.59 18.73
C PHE A 245 -12.64 0.19 17.47
N TYR A 246 -13.93 0.51 17.44
CA TYR A 246 -14.85 0.16 16.35
C TYR A 246 -14.56 0.96 15.07
N ASP A 247 -14.48 0.28 13.94
CA ASP A 247 -14.47 0.87 12.59
C ASP A 247 -15.70 0.41 11.82
N ALA A 248 -16.63 1.33 11.57
CA ALA A 248 -17.89 1.08 10.89
C ALA A 248 -17.73 0.68 9.42
N GLN A 249 -16.57 0.93 8.79
CA GLN A 249 -16.33 0.63 7.38
C GLN A 249 -15.70 -0.76 7.17
N ALA A 250 -15.01 -1.32 8.18
CA ALA A 250 -14.21 -2.54 8.05
C ALA A 250 -14.84 -3.80 8.70
N ASP A 251 -16.02 -3.67 9.31
CA ASP A 251 -16.83 -4.71 9.96
C ASP A 251 -16.04 -5.78 10.73
N GLN A 252 -15.14 -5.34 11.59
CA GLN A 252 -14.61 -6.15 12.67
C GLN A 252 -14.93 -5.40 13.95
N VAL A 253 -15.57 -6.09 14.91
CA VAL A 253 -15.82 -5.65 16.32
C VAL A 253 -17.29 -5.24 16.66
N PHE A 254 -18.31 -5.37 15.78
CA PHE A 254 -19.71 -4.99 16.11
C PHE A 254 -20.27 -5.65 17.39
N ALA A 255 -20.04 -6.95 17.59
CA ALA A 255 -20.54 -7.68 18.77
C ALA A 255 -19.96 -7.14 20.09
N TYR A 256 -18.70 -6.69 20.08
CA TYR A 256 -18.09 -6.00 21.22
C TYR A 256 -18.69 -4.61 21.42
N ALA A 257 -18.81 -3.81 20.36
CA ALA A 257 -19.38 -2.45 20.43
C ALA A 257 -20.83 -2.47 20.96
N LEU A 258 -21.60 -3.50 20.58
CA LEU A 258 -22.93 -3.76 21.12
C LEU A 258 -22.88 -4.01 22.63
N LEU A 259 -22.07 -4.98 23.08
CA LEU A 259 -21.97 -5.35 24.50
C LEU A 259 -21.31 -4.28 25.38
N GLU A 260 -20.38 -3.51 24.85
CA GLU A 260 -19.78 -2.35 25.53
C GLU A 260 -20.79 -1.19 25.68
N GLY A 261 -21.92 -1.24 24.97
CA GLY A 261 -22.92 -0.18 24.98
C GLY A 261 -22.49 1.05 24.19
N GLN A 262 -21.66 0.87 23.16
CA GLN A 262 -21.43 1.90 22.14
C GLN A 262 -22.67 2.04 21.24
N VAL A 263 -23.39 0.94 20.98
CA VAL A 263 -24.62 0.91 20.17
C VAL A 263 -25.87 1.21 21.01
N CYS A 264 -25.97 0.62 22.22
CA CYS A 264 -27.05 0.89 23.17
C CYS A 264 -26.45 1.46 24.47
N PRO A 265 -26.45 2.80 24.66
CA PRO A 265 -25.90 3.41 25.87
C PRO A 265 -26.42 2.84 27.20
N CYS A 266 -27.68 2.37 27.27
CA CYS A 266 -28.22 1.74 28.48
C CYS A 266 -27.38 0.55 28.98
N LEU A 267 -26.70 -0.18 28.08
CA LEU A 267 -25.83 -1.30 28.42
C LEU A 267 -24.62 -0.90 29.27
N LYS A 268 -24.13 0.35 29.16
CA LYS A 268 -22.99 0.85 29.96
C LYS A 268 -23.27 0.81 31.46
N SER A 269 -24.52 1.06 31.86
CA SER A 269 -24.92 1.12 33.26
C SER A 269 -25.02 -0.27 33.94
N VAL A 270 -25.13 -1.32 33.13
CA VAL A 270 -25.40 -2.69 33.58
C VAL A 270 -24.24 -3.66 33.32
N GLN A 271 -23.11 -3.19 32.78
CA GLN A 271 -21.93 -4.02 32.49
C GLN A 271 -21.46 -4.84 33.70
N LYS A 272 -21.60 -4.29 34.92
CA LYS A 272 -21.25 -4.99 36.18
C LYS A 272 -22.07 -6.27 36.44
N TYR A 273 -23.22 -6.43 35.79
CA TYR A 273 -24.09 -7.60 35.89
C TYR A 273 -23.89 -8.61 34.76
N MET A 274 -22.93 -8.36 33.85
CA MET A 274 -22.57 -9.30 32.80
C MET A 274 -21.79 -10.49 33.37
N SER A 275 -22.00 -11.66 32.77
CA SER A 275 -21.32 -12.92 33.12
C SER A 275 -19.87 -12.96 32.63
N ALA A 276 -19.46 -12.02 31.78
CA ALA A 276 -18.09 -11.78 31.35
C ALA A 276 -17.95 -10.33 30.86
N PRO A 277 -16.75 -9.74 30.94
CA PRO A 277 -16.51 -8.43 30.35
C PRO A 277 -16.73 -8.48 28.82
N PRO A 278 -17.25 -7.41 28.19
CA PRO A 278 -17.44 -7.35 26.74
C PRO A 278 -16.19 -7.74 25.93
N ASP A 279 -14.99 -7.36 26.39
CA ASP A 279 -13.70 -7.71 25.78
C ASP A 279 -13.48 -9.22 25.59
N SER A 280 -14.16 -10.05 26.39
CA SER A 280 -14.02 -11.51 26.32
C SER A 280 -14.49 -12.08 24.99
N ILE A 281 -15.38 -11.38 24.27
CA ILE A 281 -15.86 -11.78 22.94
C ILE A 281 -14.74 -11.75 21.89
N LEU A 282 -13.71 -10.94 22.11
CA LEU A 282 -12.57 -10.77 21.21
C LEU A 282 -11.46 -11.82 21.43
N ARG A 283 -11.53 -12.58 22.54
CA ARG A 283 -10.48 -13.53 22.94
C ARG A 283 -10.69 -14.90 22.31
N ARG A 284 -9.64 -15.47 21.69
CA ARG A 284 -9.69 -16.78 21.01
C ARG A 284 -10.07 -17.92 21.95
N GLU A 285 -9.69 -17.83 23.22
CA GLU A 285 -9.98 -18.83 24.25
C GLU A 285 -11.48 -18.88 24.60
N SER A 286 -12.24 -17.81 24.30
CA SER A 286 -13.66 -17.70 24.61
C SER A 286 -14.57 -18.28 23.52
N PHE A 287 -14.05 -18.62 22.34
CA PHE A 287 -14.86 -19.14 21.21
C PHE A 287 -15.56 -20.48 21.51
N GLY A 288 -15.05 -21.24 22.49
CA GLY A 288 -15.70 -22.47 22.97
C GLY A 288 -16.88 -22.23 23.93
N GLN A 289 -17.11 -20.99 24.36
CA GLN A 289 -18.21 -20.67 25.27
C GLN A 289 -19.52 -20.52 24.48
N LYS A 290 -20.58 -21.19 24.93
CA LYS A 290 -21.90 -21.17 24.28
C LYS A 290 -22.42 -19.76 24.01
N ARG A 291 -22.28 -18.83 24.97
CA ARG A 291 -22.70 -17.42 24.83
C ARG A 291 -22.00 -16.67 23.68
N VAL A 292 -20.70 -16.93 23.47
CA VAL A 292 -19.90 -16.29 22.43
C VAL A 292 -20.30 -16.86 21.07
N GLY A 293 -20.34 -18.19 20.96
CA GLY A 293 -20.72 -18.88 19.72
C GLY A 293 -22.14 -18.57 19.25
N ASN A 294 -23.11 -18.55 20.17
CA ASN A 294 -24.51 -18.26 19.85
C ASN A 294 -24.69 -16.84 19.30
N LEU A 295 -24.12 -15.83 19.99
CA LEU A 295 -24.21 -14.45 19.56
C LEU A 295 -23.54 -14.23 18.19
N TYR A 296 -22.33 -14.75 17.98
CA TYR A 296 -21.66 -14.66 16.69
C TYR A 296 -22.41 -15.35 15.56
N SER A 297 -22.88 -16.58 15.80
CA SER A 297 -23.64 -17.35 14.82
C SER A 297 -24.91 -16.59 14.40
N LYS A 298 -25.61 -16.01 15.37
CA LYS A 298 -26.85 -15.26 15.13
C LYS A 298 -26.60 -13.97 14.35
N LEU A 299 -25.60 -13.17 14.76
CA LEU A 299 -25.20 -11.95 14.05
C LEU A 299 -24.81 -12.26 12.60
N LYS A 300 -24.01 -13.30 12.38
CA LYS A 300 -23.61 -13.74 11.03
C LYS A 300 -24.78 -14.24 10.19
N SER A 301 -25.69 -15.03 10.78
CA SER A 301 -26.84 -15.60 10.07
C SER A 301 -27.81 -14.54 9.55
N LYS A 302 -27.88 -13.39 10.24
CA LYS A 302 -28.75 -12.26 9.90
C LYS A 302 -27.98 -11.09 9.29
N LEU A 303 -26.68 -11.26 9.04
CA LEU A 303 -25.78 -10.23 8.49
C LEU A 303 -25.84 -8.91 9.28
N ILE A 304 -25.93 -9.00 10.61
CA ILE A 304 -26.00 -7.82 11.48
C ILE A 304 -24.58 -7.37 11.81
N ASP A 305 -24.14 -6.33 11.10
CA ASP A 305 -22.78 -5.76 11.12
C ASP A 305 -22.74 -4.30 11.63
N SER A 306 -23.90 -3.65 11.73
CA SER A 306 -24.02 -2.22 11.98
C SER A 306 -25.26 -1.89 12.80
N SER A 307 -25.25 -0.73 13.46
CA SER A 307 -26.43 -0.23 14.17
C SER A 307 -27.62 0.01 13.21
N ALA A 308 -27.34 0.34 11.95
CA ALA A 308 -28.36 0.50 10.92
C ALA A 308 -29.01 -0.84 10.58
N MET A 309 -28.22 -1.90 10.37
CA MET A 309 -28.75 -3.24 10.12
C MET A 309 -29.42 -3.84 11.35
N LEU A 310 -28.89 -3.58 12.55
CA LEU A 310 -29.55 -3.96 13.80
C LEU A 310 -30.94 -3.34 13.90
N ARG A 311 -31.07 -2.07 13.52
CA ARG A 311 -32.35 -1.35 13.51
C ARG A 311 -33.33 -1.93 12.50
N THR A 312 -32.90 -2.26 11.29
CA THR A 312 -33.80 -2.89 10.29
C THR A 312 -34.29 -4.23 10.80
N VAL A 313 -33.40 -5.06 11.35
CA VAL A 313 -33.76 -6.36 11.93
C VAL A 313 -34.71 -6.22 13.12
N TRP A 314 -34.47 -5.28 14.03
CA TRP A 314 -35.35 -5.07 15.19
C TRP A 314 -36.69 -4.41 14.84
N LYS A 315 -36.79 -3.68 13.72
CA LYS A 315 -38.08 -3.21 13.19
C LYS A 315 -38.93 -4.36 12.66
N GLU A 316 -38.31 -5.34 12.00
CA GLU A 316 -38.99 -6.52 11.47
C GLU A 316 -39.35 -7.51 12.58
N ASN A 317 -38.42 -7.76 13.50
CA ASN A 317 -38.62 -8.65 14.63
C ASN A 317 -37.92 -8.11 15.91
N PRO A 318 -38.66 -7.48 16.84
CA PRO A 318 -38.12 -6.90 18.07
C PRO A 318 -37.53 -7.90 19.08
N ARG A 319 -37.64 -9.21 18.82
CA ARG A 319 -37.08 -10.27 19.66
C ARG A 319 -35.80 -10.88 19.10
N GLU A 320 -35.33 -10.45 17.94
CA GLU A 320 -34.05 -10.93 17.40
C GLU A 320 -32.89 -10.51 18.31
N LEU A 321 -31.93 -11.43 18.50
CA LEU A 321 -30.79 -11.30 19.42
C LEU A 321 -31.14 -11.28 20.91
N PHE A 322 -32.42 -11.31 21.30
CA PHE A 322 -32.83 -11.31 22.71
C PHE A 322 -32.18 -12.45 23.52
N PRO A 323 -32.31 -13.74 23.14
CA PRO A 323 -31.75 -14.82 23.93
C PRO A 323 -30.21 -14.81 23.90
N GLU A 324 -29.61 -14.43 22.77
CA GLU A 324 -28.16 -14.35 22.63
C GLU A 324 -27.54 -13.26 23.50
N ILE A 325 -28.19 -12.10 23.64
CA ILE A 325 -27.73 -11.00 24.50
C ILE A 325 -28.05 -11.30 25.97
N LEU A 326 -29.21 -11.91 26.27
CA LEU A 326 -29.56 -12.36 27.63
C LEU A 326 -28.53 -13.34 28.20
N ASP A 327 -27.93 -14.19 27.36
CA ASP A 327 -26.88 -15.13 27.76
C ASP A 327 -25.57 -14.46 28.21
N TRP A 328 -25.40 -13.17 27.95
CA TRP A 328 -24.30 -12.37 28.48
C TRP A 328 -24.54 -11.86 29.90
N PHE A 329 -25.75 -12.02 30.45
CA PHE A 329 -26.09 -11.56 31.80
C PHE A 329 -26.12 -12.70 32.82
N GLN A 330 -25.78 -12.34 34.07
CA GLN A 330 -25.82 -13.27 35.19
C GLN A 330 -27.26 -13.70 35.48
N GLN A 331 -27.44 -14.92 35.99
CA GLN A 331 -28.76 -15.49 36.26
C GLN A 331 -29.62 -14.60 37.17
N GLY A 332 -29.00 -13.92 38.15
CA GLY A 332 -29.68 -12.99 39.06
C GLY A 332 -30.18 -11.69 38.43
N TYR A 333 -29.68 -11.32 37.24
CA TYR A 333 -30.10 -10.11 36.53
C TYR A 333 -31.20 -10.37 35.49
N ARG A 334 -31.47 -11.64 35.15
CA ARG A 334 -32.40 -12.01 34.06
C ARG A 334 -33.83 -11.47 34.25
N ASN A 335 -34.29 -11.32 35.50
CA ASN A 335 -35.62 -10.77 35.79
C ASN A 335 -35.76 -9.28 35.42
N HIS A 336 -34.65 -8.54 35.38
CA HIS A 336 -34.62 -7.11 35.02
C HIS A 336 -34.20 -6.89 33.56
N PHE A 337 -33.84 -7.97 32.85
CA PHE A 337 -33.37 -7.87 31.47
C PHE A 337 -34.49 -7.44 30.51
N GLU A 338 -35.74 -7.79 30.79
CA GLU A 338 -36.88 -7.39 29.96
C GLU A 338 -37.04 -5.86 29.89
N GLU A 339 -36.87 -5.18 31.02
CA GLU A 339 -36.91 -3.71 31.10
C GLU A 339 -35.72 -3.09 30.37
N LEU A 340 -34.53 -3.65 30.54
CA LEU A 340 -33.33 -3.24 29.82
C LEU A 340 -33.51 -3.44 28.30
N TRP A 341 -34.11 -4.54 27.87
CA TRP A 341 -34.36 -4.83 26.45
C TRP A 341 -35.28 -3.79 25.82
N LEU A 342 -36.35 -3.39 26.52
CA LEU A 342 -37.23 -2.32 26.05
C LEU A 342 -36.50 -0.99 25.92
N GLN A 343 -35.56 -0.69 26.82
CA GLN A 343 -34.69 0.50 26.70
C GLN A 343 -33.76 0.40 25.48
N MET A 344 -33.12 -0.77 25.26
CA MET A 344 -32.27 -1.01 24.09
C MET A 344 -33.03 -0.83 22.77
N LEU A 345 -34.24 -1.41 22.69
CA LEU A 345 -35.14 -1.22 21.54
C LEU A 345 -35.50 0.25 21.37
N GLY A 346 -35.81 0.94 22.46
CA GLY A 346 -36.09 2.37 22.45
C GLY A 346 -34.94 3.20 21.88
N GLU A 347 -33.72 2.99 22.37
CA GLU A 347 -32.52 3.70 21.90
C GLU A 347 -32.26 3.48 20.41
N VAL A 348 -32.27 2.22 19.95
CA VAL A 348 -31.94 1.88 18.56
C VAL A 348 -33.06 2.25 17.59
N LEU A 349 -34.34 2.18 18.00
CA LEU A 349 -35.46 2.51 17.13
C LEU A 349 -35.75 4.02 17.08
N HIS A 350 -35.51 4.78 18.17
CA HIS A 350 -35.83 6.20 18.26
C HIS A 350 -34.71 7.18 17.91
N GLU A 351 -33.48 6.71 17.64
CA GLU A 351 -32.40 7.58 17.16
C GLU A 351 -32.81 8.32 15.87
N THR A 352 -33.30 9.54 16.05
CA THR A 352 -33.53 10.56 15.04
C THR A 352 -32.79 11.79 15.55
N GLN A 353 -31.84 12.30 14.76
CA GLN A 353 -31.00 13.50 14.96
C GLN A 353 -29.72 13.36 15.81
N GLU A 354 -28.61 13.35 15.07
CA GLU A 354 -27.27 13.90 15.36
C GLU A 354 -26.69 13.77 16.79
N GLN A 355 -25.65 12.95 16.93
CA GLN A 355 -24.51 13.32 17.76
C GLN A 355 -23.25 13.50 16.88
N PRO A 356 -22.71 14.72 16.77
CA PRO A 356 -21.42 14.93 16.12
C PRO A 356 -20.31 14.35 17.00
N LEU A 357 -19.68 13.27 16.54
CA LEU A 357 -18.37 12.85 17.00
C LEU A 357 -17.37 13.94 16.59
N HIS A 358 -17.07 14.87 17.51
CA HIS A 358 -15.71 15.36 17.80
C HIS A 358 -15.77 16.54 18.79
N LYS A 359 -15.21 16.34 19.99
CA LYS A 359 -14.52 17.44 20.70
C LYS A 359 -13.06 17.06 20.85
N SER A 360 -12.28 17.48 19.86
CA SER A 360 -10.83 17.60 19.97
C SER A 360 -10.49 18.46 21.18
N VAL A 361 -9.86 17.85 22.18
CA VAL A 361 -9.28 18.57 23.32
C VAL A 361 -8.10 19.39 22.79
N LYS A 362 -8.32 20.68 22.55
CA LYS A 362 -7.24 21.67 22.42
C LYS A 362 -6.45 21.69 23.74
N ARG A 363 -5.29 21.04 23.77
CA ARG A 363 -4.29 21.25 24.84
C ARG A 363 -3.83 22.71 24.77
N LYS A 364 -4.27 23.53 25.74
CA LYS A 364 -3.69 24.84 26.02
C LYS A 364 -2.24 24.65 26.50
N LEU A 365 -1.29 25.03 25.65
CA LEU A 365 0.08 25.33 26.07
C LEU A 365 0.04 26.51 27.05
N LYS A 366 0.18 26.23 28.35
CA LYS A 366 0.51 27.25 29.35
C LYS A 366 2.00 27.58 29.20
N GLY A 367 2.29 28.69 28.53
CA GLY A 367 3.59 29.35 28.60
C GLY A 367 3.84 29.81 30.03
N LYS A 368 4.88 29.28 30.68
CA LYS A 368 5.50 29.91 31.86
C LYS A 368 6.47 30.96 31.35
N SER A 369 6.03 32.21 31.29
CA SER A 369 6.91 33.37 31.33
C SER A 369 7.54 33.46 32.73
N LYS A 370 8.83 33.15 32.85
CA LYS A 370 9.63 33.57 34.01
C LYS A 370 10.10 35.01 33.75
N SER A 371 9.66 35.93 34.59
CA SER A 371 10.12 37.32 34.59
C SER A 371 11.56 37.40 35.08
N ARG A 372 12.37 38.18 34.36
CA ARG A 372 13.56 38.82 34.89
C ARG A 372 13.15 39.83 35.97
N LYS A 373 13.74 39.71 37.15
CA LYS A 373 14.32 40.80 37.92
C LYS A 373 15.51 40.24 38.67
#